data_AF-A0A957TY92-F1
#
_entry.id   AF-A0A957TY92-F1
#
_cell.length_a   1.000
_cell.length_b   1.000
_cell.length_c   1.000
_cell.angle_alpha   90.00
_cell.angle_beta   90.00
_cell.angle_gamma   90.00
#
_symmetry.space_group_name_H-M   'P 1'
#
loop_
_entity.id
_entity.type
_entity.pdbx_description
1 polymer ?
#
loop_
_entity_poly.entity_id
_entity_poly.type
_entity_poly.pdbx_seq_one_letter_code
_entity_poly.pdbx_strand_id
1 'polypeptide(L)'
;RALNHLVDLIAEWGKAQGSTADPWTFIAQVVAAVEESDLDVNLSFFDSVGGSSGHIANIREDNLTVGHLFHAAFANMALNYRYSAQRIAPDEPWQRIVYSGGLAQKIPTLRRLVNERFGVPDRLAPSSEDTLMGLLALALVADGQVAKVSDATSQLS
;
A
#
# COMPACT_ATOMS: atom_id res chain seq x y z
N ARG A 1 -2.53 6.39 -6.51
CA ARG A 1 -3.02 6.98 -7.78
C ARG A 1 -3.72 5.94 -8.64
N ALA A 2 -3.04 4.91 -9.16
CA ALA A 2 -3.67 3.86 -9.97
C ALA A 2 -4.87 3.18 -9.28
N LEU A 3 -4.74 2.84 -7.99
CA LEU A 3 -5.86 2.30 -7.21
C LEU A 3 -7.07 3.22 -7.14
N ASN A 4 -6.88 4.55 -7.11
CA ASN A 4 -8.00 5.48 -7.06
C ASN A 4 -8.85 5.38 -8.34
N HIS A 5 -8.24 5.14 -9.50
CA HIS A 5 -8.99 4.92 -10.74
C HIS A 5 -9.84 3.65 -10.68
N LEU A 6 -9.33 2.57 -10.08
CA LEU A 6 -10.13 1.36 -9.86
C LEU A 6 -11.26 1.60 -8.85
N VAL A 7 -10.99 2.34 -7.77
CA VAL A 7 -12.01 2.73 -6.78
C VAL A 7 -13.09 3.58 -7.43
N ASP A 8 -12.70 4.56 -8.24
CA ASP A 8 -13.62 5.45 -8.94
C ASP A 8 -14.49 4.67 -9.93
N LEU A 9 -13.92 3.72 -10.68
CA LEU A 9 -14.66 2.84 -11.58
C LEU A 9 -15.74 2.04 -10.84
N ILE A 10 -15.39 1.37 -9.73
CA ILE A 10 -16.36 0.53 -9.01
C ILE A 10 -17.40 1.37 -8.24
N ALA A 11 -17.06 2.61 -7.88
CA ALA A 11 -17.93 3.49 -7.12
C ALA A 11 -18.73 4.45 -8.02
N GLU A 12 -18.48 4.48 -9.33
CA GLU A 12 -19.02 5.46 -10.27
C GLU A 12 -20.54 5.55 -10.19
N TRP A 13 -21.22 4.40 -10.26
CA TRP A 13 -22.68 4.34 -10.15
C TRP A 13 -23.19 4.83 -8.80
N GLY A 14 -22.56 4.38 -7.70
CA GLY A 14 -22.97 4.80 -6.35
C GLY A 14 -22.81 6.31 -6.15
N LYS A 15 -21.72 6.89 -6.64
CA LYS A 15 -21.47 8.34 -6.61
C LYS A 15 -22.51 9.10 -7.43
N ALA A 16 -22.87 8.59 -8.61
CA ALA A 16 -23.93 9.19 -9.43
C ALA A 16 -25.30 9.21 -8.73
N GLN A 17 -25.54 8.27 -7.82
CA GLN A 17 -26.74 8.21 -6.97
C GLN A 17 -26.61 8.98 -5.65
N GLY A 18 -25.52 9.73 -5.44
CA GLY A 18 -25.30 10.51 -4.22
C GLY A 18 -24.87 9.70 -2.99
N SER A 19 -24.39 8.46 -3.19
CA SER A 19 -23.85 7.65 -2.09
C SER A 19 -22.60 8.30 -1.48
N THR A 20 -22.55 8.34 -0.15
CA THR A 20 -21.40 8.78 0.64
C THR A 20 -20.63 7.61 1.26
N ALA A 21 -20.98 6.37 0.91
CA ALA A 21 -20.32 5.19 1.44
C ALA A 21 -18.83 5.17 1.07
N ASP A 22 -17.98 4.85 2.04
CA ASP A 22 -16.54 4.67 1.82
C ASP A 22 -16.28 3.33 1.10
N PRO A 23 -15.80 3.34 -0.17
CA PRO A 23 -15.54 2.12 -0.91
C PRO A 23 -14.42 1.28 -0.27
N TRP A 24 -13.48 1.89 0.44
CA TRP A 24 -12.34 1.19 1.02
C TRP A 24 -12.73 0.21 2.11
N THR A 25 -13.75 0.53 2.90
CA THR A 25 -14.31 -0.37 3.90
C THR A 25 -14.83 -1.65 3.23
N PHE A 26 -15.59 -1.52 2.14
CA PHE A 26 -16.08 -2.67 1.37
C PHE A 26 -14.94 -3.46 0.72
N ILE A 27 -13.99 -2.77 0.07
CA ILE A 27 -12.81 -3.39 -0.56
C ILE A 27 -12.03 -4.23 0.46
N ALA A 28 -11.75 -3.68 1.64
CA ALA A 28 -11.00 -4.37 2.70
C ALA A 28 -11.68 -5.68 3.09
N GLN A 29 -13.01 -5.66 3.22
CA GLN A 29 -13.81 -6.84 3.55
C GLN A 29 -13.76 -7.91 2.45
N VAL A 30 -14.04 -7.54 1.20
CA VAL A 30 -14.12 -8.54 0.12
C VAL A 30 -12.76 -9.09 -0.28
N VAL A 31 -11.69 -8.29 -0.15
CA VAL A 31 -10.32 -8.76 -0.41
C VAL A 31 -9.85 -9.73 0.68
N ALA A 32 -10.27 -9.55 1.94
CA ALA A 32 -9.93 -10.47 3.02
C ALA A 32 -10.57 -11.86 2.83
N ALA A 33 -11.66 -11.96 2.07
CA ALA A 33 -12.33 -13.21 1.74
C ALA A 33 -11.71 -13.95 0.54
N VAL A 34 -10.75 -13.34 -0.16
CA VAL A 34 -10.05 -13.96 -1.30
C VAL A 34 -8.75 -14.59 -0.80
N GLU A 35 -8.69 -15.91 -0.86
CA GLU A 35 -7.47 -16.67 -0.54
C GLU A 35 -6.45 -16.55 -1.67
N GLU A 36 -6.88 -16.85 -2.89
CA GLU A 36 -6.08 -16.77 -4.11
C GLU A 36 -6.91 -16.16 -5.25
N SER A 37 -6.22 -15.55 -6.21
CA SER A 37 -6.81 -15.00 -7.42
C SER A 37 -5.85 -15.23 -8.57
N ASP A 38 -6.36 -15.76 -9.69
CA ASP A 38 -5.61 -15.90 -10.94
C ASP A 38 -5.78 -14.68 -11.85
N LEU A 39 -6.60 -13.70 -11.45
CA LEU A 39 -6.74 -12.45 -12.18
C LEU A 39 -5.39 -11.72 -12.22
N ASP A 40 -4.93 -11.35 -13.40
CA ASP A 40 -3.68 -10.62 -13.58
C ASP A 40 -3.97 -9.13 -13.72
N VAL A 41 -3.39 -8.32 -12.83
CA VAL A 41 -3.56 -6.87 -12.82
C VAL A 41 -2.20 -6.22 -12.89
N ASN A 42 -2.04 -5.27 -13.79
CA ASN A 42 -0.91 -4.37 -13.83
C ASN A 42 -1.37 -2.92 -13.62
N LEU A 43 -0.89 -2.30 -12.53
CA LEU A 43 -1.26 -0.94 -12.15
C LEU A 43 -0.45 0.15 -12.85
N SER A 44 0.40 -0.18 -13.82
CA SER A 44 1.15 0.76 -14.66
C SER A 44 0.26 1.52 -15.66
N PHE A 45 -0.92 2.00 -15.21
CA PHE A 45 -1.80 2.92 -15.96
C PHE A 45 -1.13 4.26 -16.30
N PHE A 46 -0.03 4.56 -15.62
CA PHE A 46 0.80 5.73 -15.84
C PHE A 46 2.23 5.29 -16.12
N ASP A 47 2.92 6.04 -16.97
CA ASP A 47 4.35 5.85 -17.21
C ASP A 47 5.12 5.82 -15.89
N SER A 48 5.79 4.71 -15.66
CA SER A 48 6.59 4.50 -14.47
C SER A 48 7.80 3.62 -14.78
N VAL A 49 8.70 3.50 -13.81
CA VAL A 49 9.84 2.56 -13.87
C VAL A 49 9.38 1.10 -14.05
N GLY A 50 8.12 0.80 -13.74
CA GLY A 50 7.47 -0.52 -13.91
C GLY A 50 6.71 -0.71 -15.22
N GLY A 51 6.84 0.22 -16.18
CA GLY A 51 6.19 0.15 -17.49
C GLY A 51 5.20 1.28 -17.76
N SER A 52 4.63 1.25 -18.97
CA SER A 52 3.72 2.28 -19.52
C SER A 52 2.35 1.73 -19.91
N SER A 53 2.07 0.47 -19.61
CA SER A 53 0.80 -0.18 -19.94
C SER A 53 0.29 -0.96 -18.74
N GLY A 54 -0.83 -0.51 -18.20
CA GLY A 54 -1.59 -1.26 -17.20
C GLY A 54 -2.67 -2.10 -17.87
N HIS A 55 -3.04 -3.20 -17.24
CA HIS A 55 -3.99 -4.16 -17.78
C HIS A 55 -4.75 -4.90 -16.68
N ILE A 56 -5.85 -5.52 -17.09
CA ILE A 56 -6.56 -6.56 -16.33
C ILE A 56 -6.73 -7.72 -17.30
N ALA A 57 -6.18 -8.88 -16.97
CA ALA A 57 -6.12 -10.06 -17.83
C ALA A 57 -6.49 -11.34 -17.07
N ASN A 58 -6.65 -12.44 -17.81
CA ASN A 58 -7.12 -13.74 -17.28
C ASN A 58 -8.48 -13.64 -16.57
N ILE A 59 -9.40 -12.87 -17.16
CA ILE A 59 -10.77 -12.74 -16.67
C ILE A 59 -11.55 -14.05 -16.90
N ARG A 60 -12.23 -14.51 -15.87
CA ARG A 60 -13.15 -15.65 -15.83
C ARG A 60 -14.48 -15.23 -15.24
N GLU A 61 -15.49 -16.09 -15.37
CA GLU A 61 -16.86 -15.82 -14.90
C GLU A 61 -16.93 -15.56 -13.38
N ASP A 62 -16.06 -16.22 -12.60
CA ASP A 62 -16.04 -16.21 -11.14
C ASP A 62 -15.02 -15.24 -10.52
N ASN A 63 -14.05 -14.75 -11.30
CA ASN A 63 -12.93 -13.96 -10.78
C ASN A 63 -13.01 -12.45 -11.08
N LEU A 64 -13.96 -11.97 -11.89
CA LEU A 64 -14.12 -10.53 -12.13
C LEU A 64 -14.99 -9.87 -11.06
N THR A 65 -14.50 -9.91 -9.82
CA THR A 65 -15.16 -9.28 -8.67
C THR A 65 -14.24 -8.28 -7.99
N VAL A 66 -14.80 -7.37 -7.18
CA VAL A 66 -14.02 -6.35 -6.46
C VAL A 66 -12.94 -6.99 -5.57
N GLY A 67 -13.25 -8.12 -4.93
CA GLY A 67 -12.29 -8.87 -4.11
C GLY A 67 -11.08 -9.33 -4.93
N HIS A 68 -11.30 -10.05 -6.01
CA HIS A 68 -10.22 -10.57 -6.87
C HIS A 68 -9.44 -9.46 -7.56
N LEU A 69 -10.12 -8.40 -8.02
CA LEU A 69 -9.50 -7.22 -8.63
C LEU A 69 -8.51 -6.55 -7.69
N PHE A 70 -8.93 -6.25 -6.46
CA PHE A 70 -8.04 -5.59 -5.50
C PHE A 70 -7.00 -6.54 -4.90
N HIS A 71 -7.31 -7.83 -4.76
CA HIS A 71 -6.30 -8.83 -4.39
C HIS A 71 -5.16 -8.87 -5.43
N ALA A 72 -5.49 -8.97 -6.72
CA ALA A 72 -4.52 -8.94 -7.82
C ALA A 72 -3.77 -7.60 -7.90
N ALA A 73 -4.47 -6.47 -7.72
CA ALA A 73 -3.84 -5.15 -7.65
C ALA A 73 -2.82 -5.04 -6.51
N PHE A 74 -3.13 -5.56 -5.32
CA PHE A 74 -2.21 -5.58 -4.19
C PHE A 74 -1.02 -6.53 -4.43
N ALA A 75 -1.24 -7.67 -5.11
CA ALA A 75 -0.16 -8.55 -5.51
C ALA A 75 0.80 -7.85 -6.50
N ASN A 76 0.27 -7.09 -7.46
CA ASN A 76 1.05 -6.25 -8.36
C ASN A 76 1.84 -5.17 -7.60
N MET A 77 1.25 -4.53 -6.59
CA MET A 77 1.98 -3.58 -5.73
C MET A 77 3.12 -4.24 -4.99
N ALA A 78 2.91 -5.43 -4.40
CA ALA A 78 3.94 -6.17 -3.69
C ALA A 78 5.12 -6.53 -4.61
N LEU A 79 4.83 -6.97 -5.84
CA LEU A 79 5.85 -7.20 -6.87
C LEU A 79 6.63 -5.92 -7.20
N ASN A 80 5.94 -4.80 -7.43
CA ASN A 80 6.56 -3.52 -7.76
C ASN A 80 7.42 -2.97 -6.62
N TYR A 81 7.01 -3.16 -5.35
CA TYR A 81 7.83 -2.80 -4.19
C TYR A 81 9.11 -3.62 -4.12
N ARG A 82 9.02 -4.93 -4.32
CA ARG A 82 10.19 -5.82 -4.34
C ARG A 82 11.15 -5.46 -5.47
N TYR A 83 10.63 -5.26 -6.68
CA TYR A 83 11.42 -4.84 -7.83
C TYR A 83 12.14 -3.49 -7.57
N SER A 84 11.42 -2.52 -7.00
CA SER A 84 12.00 -1.22 -6.67
C SER A 84 13.10 -1.33 -5.60
N ALA A 85 12.88 -2.16 -4.58
CA ALA A 85 13.86 -2.39 -3.53
C ALA A 85 15.13 -3.08 -4.08
N GLN A 86 14.99 -4.08 -4.95
CA GLN A 86 16.13 -4.76 -5.60
C GLN A 86 16.97 -3.81 -6.45
N ARG A 87 16.37 -2.80 -7.08
CA ARG A 87 17.11 -1.77 -7.82
C ARG A 87 17.97 -0.88 -6.92
N ILE A 88 17.54 -0.66 -5.67
CA ILE A 88 18.26 0.18 -4.70
C ILE A 88 19.36 -0.62 -4.02
N ALA A 89 19.09 -1.87 -3.64
CA ALA A 89 20.02 -2.75 -2.97
C ALA A 89 19.92 -4.18 -3.56
N PRO A 90 20.70 -4.47 -4.63
CA PRO A 90 20.63 -5.74 -5.35
C PRO A 90 21.03 -6.98 -4.52
N ASP A 91 21.87 -6.80 -3.51
CA ASP A 91 22.29 -7.88 -2.60
C ASP A 91 21.23 -8.21 -1.53
N GLU A 92 20.08 -7.53 -1.58
CA GLU A 92 18.93 -7.74 -0.71
C GLU A 92 19.25 -7.74 0.80
N PRO A 93 20.01 -6.75 1.33
CA PRO A 93 20.48 -6.74 2.72
C PRO A 93 19.38 -6.37 3.74
N TRP A 94 18.10 -6.49 3.38
CA TRP A 94 16.99 -5.97 4.18
C TRP A 94 16.72 -6.89 5.36
N GLN A 95 16.49 -6.30 6.53
CA GLN A 95 16.25 -7.04 7.77
C GLN A 95 14.80 -6.93 8.26
N ARG A 96 14.07 -5.91 7.81
CA ARG A 96 12.71 -5.60 8.26
C ARG A 96 11.98 -4.69 7.27
N ILE A 97 10.66 -4.83 7.19
CA ILE A 97 9.76 -3.87 6.52
C ILE A 97 9.07 -2.99 7.57
N VAL A 98 8.92 -1.70 7.25
CA VAL A 98 8.12 -0.77 8.05
C VAL A 98 6.96 -0.27 7.19
N TYR A 99 5.74 -0.54 7.62
CA TYR A 99 4.54 -0.05 6.95
C TYR A 99 4.10 1.29 7.54
N SER A 100 4.19 2.33 6.73
CA SER A 100 3.62 3.65 7.00
C SER A 100 2.53 3.99 5.98
N GLY A 101 1.70 4.98 6.32
CA GLY A 101 0.63 5.46 5.46
C GLY A 101 -0.68 4.66 5.55
N GLY A 102 -1.78 5.34 5.24
CA GLY A 102 -3.13 4.87 5.57
C GLY A 102 -3.52 3.53 4.93
N LEU A 103 -3.14 3.28 3.68
CA LEU A 103 -3.53 2.03 3.00
C LEU A 103 -2.81 0.81 3.60
N ALA A 104 -1.49 0.88 3.74
CA ALA A 104 -0.69 -0.22 4.28
C ALA A 104 -1.02 -0.51 5.75
N GLN A 105 -1.44 0.51 6.52
CA GLN A 105 -1.90 0.34 7.90
C GLN A 105 -3.32 -0.27 7.99
N LYS A 106 -4.23 0.06 7.06
CA LYS A 106 -5.63 -0.37 7.11
C LYS A 106 -5.93 -1.69 6.41
N ILE A 107 -5.08 -2.15 5.49
CA ILE A 107 -5.34 -3.33 4.67
C ILE A 107 -4.35 -4.46 5.00
N PRO A 108 -4.72 -5.42 5.87
CA PRO A 108 -3.86 -6.54 6.24
C PRO A 108 -3.42 -7.40 5.05
N THR A 109 -4.31 -7.64 4.06
CA THR A 109 -4.00 -8.45 2.88
C THR A 109 -2.86 -7.86 2.05
N LEU A 110 -2.78 -6.53 1.91
CA LEU A 110 -1.66 -5.88 1.24
C LEU A 110 -0.35 -6.17 1.99
N ARG A 111 -0.33 -6.03 3.32
CA ARG A 111 0.87 -6.34 4.12
C ARG A 111 1.28 -7.80 4.00
N ARG A 112 0.32 -8.73 4.04
CA ARG A 112 0.57 -10.16 3.84
C ARG A 112 1.28 -10.41 2.50
N LEU A 113 0.70 -9.91 1.41
CA LEU A 113 1.25 -10.08 0.07
C LEU A 113 2.65 -9.46 -0.08
N VAL A 114 2.91 -8.32 0.57
CA VAL A 114 4.25 -7.72 0.61
C VAL A 114 5.21 -8.59 1.43
N ASN A 115 4.83 -9.03 2.62
CA ASN A 115 5.66 -9.88 3.47
C ASN A 115 6.05 -11.19 2.77
N GLU A 116 5.12 -11.83 2.07
CA GLU A 116 5.39 -13.05 1.27
C GLU A 116 6.47 -12.83 0.21
N ARG A 117 6.61 -11.62 -0.33
CA ARG A 117 7.62 -11.29 -1.35
C ARG A 117 8.99 -10.96 -0.77
N PHE A 118 9.02 -10.41 0.44
CA PHE A 118 10.26 -9.93 1.06
C PHE A 118 10.87 -10.96 2.04
N GLY A 119 10.05 -11.80 2.68
CA GLY A 119 10.53 -12.85 3.58
C GLY A 119 11.21 -12.35 4.87
N VAL A 120 10.99 -11.10 5.25
CA VAL A 120 11.56 -10.48 6.46
C VAL A 120 10.45 -10.05 7.41
N PRO A 121 10.74 -9.93 8.73
CA PRO A 121 9.78 -9.41 9.68
C PRO A 121 9.27 -8.02 9.31
N ASP A 122 8.06 -7.69 9.73
CA ASP A 122 7.50 -6.36 9.56
C ASP A 122 7.10 -5.70 10.89
N ARG A 123 6.86 -4.39 10.81
CA ARG A 123 6.16 -3.64 11.85
C ARG A 123 5.32 -2.55 11.22
N LEU A 124 4.26 -2.16 11.92
CA LEU A 124 3.59 -0.90 11.65
C LEU A 124 4.42 0.26 12.20
N ALA A 125 4.33 1.40 11.52
CA ALA A 125 4.75 2.65 12.12
C ALA A 125 3.80 3.03 13.28
N PRO A 126 4.32 3.68 14.34
CA PRO A 126 3.54 3.95 15.55
C PRO A 126 2.43 4.98 15.33
N SER A 127 2.54 5.84 14.31
CA SER A 127 1.56 6.86 13.98
C SER A 127 1.08 6.72 12.54
N SER A 128 -0.13 7.22 12.27
CA SER A 128 -0.59 7.47 10.90
C SER A 128 0.04 8.73 10.29
N GLU A 129 0.59 9.60 11.14
CA GLU A 129 1.14 10.92 10.79
C GLU A 129 2.66 10.97 10.96
N ASP A 130 3.37 9.88 10.63
CA ASP A 130 4.82 9.76 10.83
C ASP A 130 5.63 10.93 10.24
N THR A 131 5.16 11.50 9.12
CA THR A 131 5.77 12.68 8.51
C THR A 131 5.69 13.91 9.41
N LEU A 132 4.52 14.19 9.99
CA LEU A 132 4.36 15.32 10.91
C LEU A 132 5.14 15.09 12.20
N MET A 133 5.15 13.86 12.71
CA MET A 133 5.95 13.49 13.89
C MET A 133 7.46 13.68 13.63
N GLY A 134 7.93 13.29 12.44
CA GLY A 134 9.32 13.52 12.03
C GLY A 134 9.66 15.00 11.89
N LEU A 135 8.74 15.82 11.34
CA LEU A 135 8.92 17.27 11.27
C LEU A 135 8.96 17.92 12.65
N LEU A 136 8.11 17.48 13.58
CA LEU A 136 8.14 17.94 14.97
C LEU A 136 9.46 17.55 15.66
N ALA A 137 9.93 16.31 15.48
CA ALA A 137 11.21 15.87 16.01
C ALA A 137 12.37 16.74 15.51
N LEU A 138 12.37 17.09 14.23
CA LEU A 138 13.35 18.00 13.63
C LEU A 138 13.24 19.42 14.19
N ALA A 139 12.02 19.93 14.37
CA ALA A 139 11.78 21.26 14.93
C ALA A 139 12.26 21.39 16.38
N LEU A 140 12.03 20.37 17.23
CA LEU A 140 12.51 20.33 18.61
C LEU A 140 14.04 20.39 18.71
N VAL A 141 14.74 19.76 17.75
CA VAL A 141 16.20 19.82 17.68
C VAL A 141 16.69 21.17 17.17
N ALA A 142 16.03 21.72 16.14
CA ALA A 142 16.37 23.03 15.59
C ALA A 142 16.18 24.17 16.60
N ASP A 143 15.16 24.06 17.47
CA ASP A 143 14.88 24.99 18.56
C ASP A 143 15.76 24.76 19.81
N GLY A 144 16.63 23.75 19.79
CA GLY A 144 17.55 23.44 20.89
C GLY A 144 16.89 22.79 22.11
N GLN A 145 15.60 22.42 22.04
CA GLN A 145 14.90 21.73 23.12
C GLN A 145 15.41 20.30 23.33
N VAL A 146 15.89 19.66 22.25
CA VAL A 146 16.48 18.32 22.29
C VAL A 146 17.78 18.30 21.49
N ALA A 147 18.80 17.60 21.98
CA ALA A 147 20.13 17.61 21.35
C ALA A 147 20.21 16.81 20.04
N LYS A 148 19.38 15.78 19.88
CA LYS A 148 19.43 14.85 18.74
C LYS A 148 18.05 14.40 18.29
N VAL A 149 17.92 14.14 16.99
CA VAL A 149 16.68 13.66 16.36
C VAL A 149 16.26 12.30 16.90
N SER A 150 17.21 11.41 17.20
CA SER A 150 16.94 10.10 17.83
C SER A 150 16.19 10.23 19.15
N ASP A 151 16.58 11.21 19.95
CA ASP A 151 16.05 11.40 21.30
C ASP A 151 14.66 12.02 21.22
N ALA A 152 14.48 13.00 20.32
CA ALA A 152 13.18 13.59 20.03
C ALA A 152 12.20 12.55 19.45
N THR A 153 12.66 11.69 18.54
CA THR A 153 11.82 10.61 17.98
C THR A 153 11.39 9.62 19.06
N SER A 154 12.28 9.29 20.01
CA SER A 154 11.97 8.36 21.10
C SER A 154 10.96 8.94 22.11
N GLN A 155 10.95 10.26 22.32
CA GLN A 155 9.96 10.94 23.17
C GLN A 155 8.57 11.01 22.51
N LEU A 156 8.52 10.93 21.19
CA LEU A 156 7.32 11.11 20.37
C LEU A 156 6.65 9.79 19.94
N SER A 157 7.25 8.65 20.26
CA SER A 157 6.81 7.30 19.92
C SER A 157 6.40 6.50 21.14
#